data_AF-W9XLC9-F1
#
_entry.id   AF-W9XLC9-F1
#
_cell.length_a   1.000
_cell.length_b   1.000
_cell.length_c   1.000
_cell.angle_alpha   90.00
_cell.angle_beta   90.00
_cell.angle_gamma   90.00
#
_symmetry.space_group_name_H-M   'P 1'
#
loop_
_entity.id
_entity.type
_entity.pdbx_description
1 polymer ?
#
loop_
_entity_poly.entity_id
_entity_poly.type
_entity_poly.pdbx_seq_one_letter_code
_entity_poly.pdbx_strand_id
1 'polypeptide(L)'
;MAIGAAGYPFYVAGLFYYDRTGGQVFPIVGGVILGFCCPLMWNTAMAVQWSYATEAEKGLYITIQFLLNAAGSIIGSLVAFIIILKGATASEGSPTAVYITFLVLMLLGFVTAVFGLVSPGKVERSDGTHVAVFRVLPYKEELRGVWEALKEPRIIAMLVVSVCTEFPVAIMPILNAHYFSLRARALNSVLFDVMFLPSAPAFMYLLDRLPFGRTKRGLISLGVATVVMVTAWISLICWVCISHTFANPPLGGVDWSDANYAGPFVLYLSFGIVFTVHQLIGMWTMATLTNDPRKLGIYGGIWRGISGGGLCICFAMSAGHVSYKYVHVIPRPLVDSRKPKFEAQV
;
A
#
# COMPACT_ATOMS: atom_id res chain seq x y z
N MET A 1 15.08 -4.49 10.38
CA MET A 1 13.68 -4.91 10.63
C MET A 1 13.17 -4.56 12.03
N ALA A 2 13.75 -5.09 13.13
CA ALA A 2 13.21 -4.90 14.49
C ALA A 2 12.98 -3.43 14.92
N ILE A 3 13.94 -2.54 14.68
CA ILE A 3 13.81 -1.10 14.96
C ILE A 3 12.58 -0.50 14.24
N GLY A 4 12.32 -0.95 13.02
CA GLY A 4 11.17 -0.49 12.25
C GLY A 4 9.84 -1.03 12.76
N ALA A 5 9.81 -2.27 13.26
CA ALA A 5 8.61 -2.87 13.87
C ALA A 5 8.22 -2.18 15.19
N ALA A 6 9.20 -1.66 15.94
CA ALA A 6 8.97 -1.00 17.23
C ALA A 6 8.09 0.27 17.14
N GLY A 7 8.09 0.97 16.00
CA GLY A 7 7.32 2.20 15.82
C GLY A 7 5.80 2.01 15.75
N TYR A 8 5.33 0.84 15.33
CA TYR A 8 3.90 0.56 15.13
C TYR A 8 3.09 0.58 16.44
N PRO A 9 3.52 -0.10 17.53
CA PRO A 9 2.86 -0.01 18.83
C PRO A 9 2.74 1.43 19.36
N PHE A 10 3.77 2.27 19.20
CA PHE A 10 3.74 3.65 19.67
C PHE A 10 2.66 4.48 18.97
N TYR A 11 2.52 4.32 17.65
CA TYR A 11 1.47 5.01 16.90
C TYR A 11 0.07 4.56 17.30
N VAL A 12 -0.17 3.26 17.44
CA VAL A 12 -1.48 2.74 17.86
C VAL A 12 -1.82 3.14 19.30
N ALA A 13 -0.84 3.17 20.20
CA ALA A 13 -1.03 3.69 21.56
C ALA A 13 -1.41 5.18 21.55
N GLY A 14 -0.83 5.96 20.63
CA GLY A 14 -1.21 7.36 20.39
C GLY A 14 -2.64 7.51 19.91
N LEU A 15 -3.07 6.68 18.95
CA LEU A 15 -4.47 6.66 18.48
C LEU A 15 -5.43 6.25 19.60
N PHE A 16 -5.06 5.28 20.42
CA PHE A 16 -5.85 4.85 21.57
C PHE A 16 -6.00 5.97 22.61
N TYR A 17 -4.92 6.71 22.90
CA TYR A 17 -4.98 7.87 23.78
C TYR A 17 -5.89 8.97 23.22
N TYR A 18 -5.79 9.23 21.91
CA TYR A 18 -6.62 10.23 21.24
C TYR A 18 -8.11 9.88 21.30
N ASP A 19 -8.45 8.62 21.03
CA ASP A 19 -9.83 8.10 21.12
C ASP A 19 -10.46 8.33 22.51
N ARG A 20 -9.66 8.29 23.59
CA ARG A 20 -10.15 8.43 24.98
C ARG A 20 -10.08 9.81 25.59
N THR A 21 -9.12 10.62 25.15
CA THR A 21 -8.83 11.91 25.79
C THR A 21 -9.03 13.10 24.85
N GLY A 22 -9.19 12.84 23.55
CA GLY A 22 -9.17 13.88 22.50
C GLY A 22 -7.81 14.53 22.28
N GLY A 23 -6.77 14.13 23.02
CA GLY A 23 -5.44 14.75 22.97
C GLY A 23 -4.67 14.41 21.70
N GLN A 24 -4.42 15.41 20.85
CA GLN A 24 -3.83 15.23 19.52
C GLN A 24 -2.30 15.12 19.51
N VAL A 25 -1.61 15.55 20.57
CA VAL A 25 -0.13 15.61 20.57
C VAL A 25 0.50 14.22 20.46
N PHE A 26 -0.02 13.25 21.21
CA PHE A 26 0.56 11.91 21.22
C PHE A 26 0.43 11.16 19.87
N PRO A 27 -0.74 11.10 19.19
CA PRO A 27 -0.81 10.46 17.88
C PRO A 27 0.06 11.17 16.82
N ILE A 28 0.23 12.50 16.89
CA ILE A 28 1.12 13.24 15.99
C ILE A 28 2.58 12.81 16.21
N VAL A 29 3.06 12.82 17.45
CA VAL A 29 4.42 12.37 17.78
C VAL A 29 4.62 10.90 17.42
N GLY A 30 3.64 10.05 17.71
CA GLY A 30 3.64 8.64 17.33
C GLY A 30 3.73 8.45 15.81
N GLY A 31 3.02 9.28 15.04
CA GLY A 31 3.07 9.28 13.58
C GLY A 31 4.45 9.67 13.04
N VAL A 32 5.10 10.66 13.65
CA VAL A 32 6.48 11.05 13.29
C VAL A 32 7.47 9.91 13.56
N ILE A 33 7.40 9.28 14.73
CA ILE A 33 8.24 8.13 15.09
C ILE A 33 8.01 6.98 14.10
N LEU A 34 6.75 6.64 13.82
CA LEU A 34 6.40 5.62 12.84
C LEU A 34 6.94 5.97 11.44
N GLY A 35 6.91 7.24 11.05
CA GLY A 35 7.46 7.72 9.79
C GLY A 35 8.96 7.43 9.62
N PHE A 36 9.75 7.50 10.70
CA PHE A 36 11.16 7.11 10.67
C PHE A 36 11.37 5.59 10.73
N CYS A 37 10.52 4.87 11.47
CA CYS A 37 10.62 3.42 11.66
C CYS A 37 10.14 2.61 10.43
N CYS A 38 9.03 3.01 9.81
CA CYS A 38 8.35 2.29 8.73
C CYS A 38 9.26 2.03 7.51
N PRO A 39 10.02 3.02 6.98
CA PRO A 39 10.94 2.80 5.86
C PRO A 39 12.03 1.77 6.17
N LEU A 40 12.54 1.75 7.42
CA LEU A 40 13.57 0.79 7.83
C LEU A 40 13.05 -0.65 7.78
N MET A 41 11.79 -0.86 8.20
CA MET A 41 11.15 -2.17 8.14
C MET A 41 10.93 -2.61 6.69
N TRP A 42 10.25 -1.77 5.90
CA TRP A 42 9.87 -2.14 4.54
C TRP A 42 11.07 -2.27 3.59
N ASN A 43 12.11 -1.45 3.76
CA ASN A 43 13.34 -1.61 3.01
C ASN A 43 14.02 -2.95 3.33
N THR A 44 14.11 -3.32 4.62
CA THR A 44 14.64 -4.64 5.00
C THR A 44 13.81 -5.77 4.37
N ALA A 45 12.49 -5.66 4.40
CA ALA A 45 11.59 -6.65 3.84
C ALA A 45 11.77 -6.81 2.33
N MET A 46 11.86 -5.71 1.57
CA MET A 46 12.11 -5.75 0.12
C MET A 46 13.50 -6.31 -0.22
N ALA A 47 14.53 -5.92 0.54
CA ALA A 47 15.87 -6.47 0.35
C ALA A 47 15.87 -8.00 0.50
N VAL A 48 15.22 -8.53 1.55
CA VAL A 48 15.06 -9.98 1.76
C VAL A 48 14.24 -10.61 0.63
N GLN A 49 13.08 -10.03 0.31
CA GLN A 49 12.17 -10.50 -0.74
C GLN A 49 12.88 -10.67 -2.09
N TRP A 50 13.71 -9.72 -2.49
CA TRP A 50 14.31 -9.71 -3.83
C TRP A 50 15.62 -10.48 -3.93
N SER A 51 16.40 -10.54 -2.83
CA SER A 51 17.72 -11.18 -2.81
C SER A 51 17.67 -12.68 -2.47
N TYR A 52 16.65 -13.11 -1.72
CA TYR A 52 16.49 -14.51 -1.35
C TYR A 52 15.92 -15.31 -2.52
N ALA A 53 15.05 -14.68 -3.31
CA ALA A 53 14.47 -15.28 -4.50
C ALA A 53 15.53 -15.62 -5.55
N THR A 54 15.41 -16.81 -6.14
CA THR A 54 16.14 -17.17 -7.36
C THR A 54 15.60 -16.34 -8.53
N GLU A 55 16.38 -16.22 -9.61
CA GLU A 55 15.98 -15.42 -10.79
C GLU A 55 14.67 -15.91 -11.43
N ALA A 56 14.35 -17.21 -11.29
CA ALA A 56 13.13 -17.81 -11.82
C ALA A 56 11.89 -17.62 -10.93
N GLU A 57 12.07 -17.24 -9.66
CA GLU A 57 11.01 -17.24 -8.63
C GLU A 57 10.82 -15.86 -7.96
N LYS A 58 11.30 -14.79 -8.59
CA LYS A 58 11.17 -13.43 -8.04
C LYS A 58 9.70 -13.04 -7.82
N GLY A 59 8.82 -13.35 -8.77
CA GLY A 59 7.38 -13.11 -8.64
C GLY A 59 6.74 -13.94 -7.53
N LEU A 60 7.18 -15.18 -7.31
CA LEU A 60 6.71 -16.04 -6.22
C LEU A 60 7.01 -15.43 -4.85
N TYR A 61 8.25 -15.02 -4.59
CA TYR A 61 8.63 -14.42 -3.30
C TYR A 61 7.93 -13.08 -3.07
N ILE A 62 7.75 -12.28 -4.13
CA ILE A 62 6.96 -11.04 -4.05
C ILE A 62 5.52 -11.36 -3.62
N THR A 63 4.92 -12.38 -4.25
CA THR A 63 3.54 -12.80 -4.00
C THR A 63 3.34 -13.36 -2.60
N ILE A 64 4.28 -14.18 -2.09
CA ILE A 64 4.20 -14.72 -0.73
C ILE A 64 4.10 -13.59 0.30
N GLN A 65 5.00 -12.60 0.21
CA GLN A 65 4.95 -11.46 1.13
C GLN A 65 3.68 -10.64 0.95
N PHE A 66 3.21 -10.46 -0.29
CA PHE A 66 1.99 -9.72 -0.57
C PHE A 66 0.76 -10.42 0.03
N LEU A 67 0.65 -11.74 -0.10
CA LEU A 67 -0.42 -12.55 0.50
C LEU A 67 -0.39 -12.52 2.03
N LEU A 68 0.81 -12.55 2.64
CA LEU A 68 0.95 -12.40 4.09
C LEU A 68 0.48 -11.02 4.57
N ASN A 69 0.80 -9.96 3.82
CA ASN A 69 0.31 -8.63 4.11
C ASN A 69 -1.22 -8.53 3.94
N ALA A 70 -1.74 -9.10 2.86
CA ALA A 70 -3.17 -9.17 2.57
C ALA A 70 -3.94 -9.88 3.69
N ALA A 71 -3.45 -11.03 4.18
CA ALA A 71 -4.08 -11.74 5.28
C ALA A 71 -4.19 -10.88 6.54
N GLY A 72 -3.13 -10.12 6.87
CA GLY A 72 -3.18 -9.15 7.97
C GLY A 72 -4.19 -8.03 7.74
N SER A 73 -4.24 -7.47 6.53
CA SER A 73 -5.19 -6.41 6.17
C SER A 73 -6.64 -6.90 6.25
N ILE A 74 -6.93 -8.08 5.69
CA ILE A 74 -8.26 -8.72 5.71
C ILE A 74 -8.73 -8.93 7.16
N ILE A 75 -7.87 -9.45 8.04
CA ILE A 75 -8.22 -9.63 9.46
C ILE A 75 -8.53 -8.27 10.10
N GLY A 76 -7.71 -7.25 9.82
CA GLY A 76 -7.91 -5.91 10.36
C GLY A 76 -9.22 -5.26 9.90
N SER A 77 -9.51 -5.32 8.61
CA SER A 77 -10.75 -4.78 8.04
C SER A 77 -11.99 -5.59 8.47
N LEU A 78 -11.87 -6.91 8.64
CA LEU A 78 -12.96 -7.76 9.16
C LEU A 78 -13.33 -7.41 10.59
N VAL A 79 -12.34 -7.16 11.47
CA VAL A 79 -12.60 -6.73 12.84
C VAL A 79 -13.40 -5.43 12.84
N ALA A 80 -12.95 -4.42 12.06
CA ALA A 80 -13.65 -3.15 11.94
C ALA A 80 -15.09 -3.33 11.40
N PHE A 81 -15.27 -4.18 10.39
CA PHE A 81 -16.58 -4.48 9.82
C PHE A 81 -17.55 -5.13 10.82
N ILE A 82 -17.09 -6.11 11.60
CA ILE A 82 -17.91 -6.80 12.60
C ILE A 82 -18.37 -5.83 13.71
N ILE A 83 -17.51 -4.90 14.11
CA ILE A 83 -17.84 -3.89 15.13
C ILE A 83 -18.95 -2.97 14.61
N ILE A 84 -18.81 -2.48 13.38
CA ILE A 84 -19.82 -1.61 12.73
C ILE A 84 -21.13 -2.37 12.53
N LEU A 85 -21.08 -3.65 12.14
CA LEU A 85 -22.27 -4.50 12.00
C LEU A 85 -23.05 -4.68 13.31
N LYS A 86 -22.36 -4.71 14.44
CA LYS A 86 -22.98 -4.85 15.78
C LYS A 86 -23.59 -3.56 16.30
N GLY A 87 -23.59 -2.48 15.51
CA GLY A 87 -24.28 -1.22 15.82
C GLY A 87 -23.38 -0.09 16.26
N ALA A 88 -22.04 -0.25 16.21
CA ALA A 88 -21.13 0.84 16.52
C ALA A 88 -21.28 1.98 15.50
N THR A 89 -21.44 3.20 16.01
CA THR A 89 -21.52 4.41 15.19
C THR A 89 -20.13 5.02 14.98
N ALA A 90 -19.95 5.81 13.92
CA ALA A 90 -18.67 6.45 13.62
C ALA A 90 -18.16 7.37 14.75
N SER A 91 -19.06 7.85 15.61
CA SER A 91 -18.77 8.74 16.74
C SER A 91 -18.31 8.02 18.02
N GLU A 92 -18.56 6.70 18.15
CA GLU A 92 -18.27 5.95 19.39
C GLU A 92 -16.82 5.46 19.48
N GLY A 93 -16.03 5.67 18.42
CA GLY A 93 -14.65 5.19 18.38
C GLY A 93 -14.55 3.67 18.32
N SER A 94 -13.33 3.14 18.42
CA SER A 94 -13.11 1.68 18.44
C SER A 94 -13.13 1.13 19.87
N PRO A 95 -13.73 -0.06 20.11
CA PRO A 95 -13.74 -0.70 21.42
C PRO A 95 -12.33 -0.86 22.00
N THR A 96 -12.18 -0.72 23.33
CA THR A 96 -10.87 -0.84 24.02
C THR A 96 -10.15 -2.14 23.70
N ALA A 97 -10.91 -3.24 23.63
CA ALA A 97 -10.38 -4.57 23.33
C ALA A 97 -9.67 -4.61 21.98
N VAL A 98 -10.11 -3.82 21.00
CA VAL A 98 -9.53 -3.77 19.65
C VAL A 98 -8.15 -3.12 19.71
N TYR A 99 -8.04 -1.95 20.35
CA TYR A 99 -6.76 -1.28 20.55
C TYR A 99 -5.77 -2.16 21.31
N ILE A 100 -6.19 -2.80 22.41
CA ILE A 100 -5.32 -3.70 23.19
C ILE A 100 -4.89 -4.90 22.33
N THR A 101 -5.82 -5.52 21.60
CA THR A 101 -5.51 -6.67 20.75
C THR A 101 -4.47 -6.32 19.68
N PHE A 102 -4.66 -5.21 18.96
CA PHE A 102 -3.69 -4.77 17.94
C PHE A 102 -2.34 -4.41 18.56
N LEU A 103 -2.31 -3.76 19.73
CA LEU A 103 -1.08 -3.47 20.45
C LEU A 103 -0.32 -4.75 20.81
N VAL A 104 -1.01 -5.76 21.37
CA VAL A 104 -0.40 -7.05 21.70
C VAL A 104 0.13 -7.74 20.45
N LEU A 105 -0.65 -7.78 19.36
CA LEU A 105 -0.21 -8.38 18.09
C LEU A 105 1.03 -7.69 17.51
N MET A 106 1.08 -6.36 17.55
CA MET A 106 2.25 -5.59 17.07
C MET A 106 3.48 -5.82 17.94
N LEU A 107 3.32 -5.90 19.26
CA LEU A 107 4.41 -6.23 20.19
C LEU A 107 4.91 -7.66 19.99
N LEU A 108 4.02 -8.62 19.78
CA LEU A 108 4.40 -9.99 19.41
C LEU A 108 5.18 -10.01 18.10
N GLY A 109 4.75 -9.24 17.09
CA GLY A 109 5.48 -9.04 15.84
C GLY A 109 6.88 -8.44 16.04
N PHE A 110 7.03 -7.50 16.98
CA PHE A 110 8.34 -6.96 17.37
C PHE A 110 9.22 -8.02 18.04
N VAL A 111 8.68 -8.78 19.01
CA VAL A 111 9.41 -9.84 19.71
C VAL A 111 9.85 -10.92 18.73
N THR A 112 8.98 -11.36 17.81
CA THR A 112 9.35 -12.33 16.77
C THR A 112 10.37 -11.76 15.79
N ALA A 113 10.32 -10.46 15.47
CA ALA A 113 11.35 -9.83 14.65
C ALA A 113 12.72 -9.75 15.36
N VAL A 114 12.76 -9.66 16.70
CA VAL A 114 14.02 -9.62 17.47
C VAL A 114 14.60 -11.01 17.65
N PHE A 115 13.78 -11.99 18.04
CA PHE A 115 14.27 -13.32 18.44
C PHE A 115 14.11 -14.41 17.37
N GLY A 116 13.16 -14.25 16.45
CA GLY A 116 12.81 -15.25 15.45
C GLY A 116 13.51 -15.08 14.10
N LEU A 117 14.19 -13.95 13.84
CA LEU A 117 14.88 -13.74 12.57
C LEU A 117 16.23 -14.44 12.54
N VAL A 118 16.36 -15.35 11.59
CA VAL A 118 17.62 -16.03 11.29
C VAL A 118 18.58 -15.05 10.61
N SER A 119 19.86 -15.09 11.03
CA SER A 119 20.92 -14.29 10.40
C SER A 119 21.02 -14.61 8.90
N PRO A 120 21.10 -13.61 8.00
CA PRO A 120 21.15 -13.84 6.56
C PRO A 120 22.27 -14.79 6.11
N GLY A 121 23.41 -14.80 6.81
CA GLY A 121 24.53 -15.70 6.48
C GLY A 121 24.29 -17.18 6.81
N LYS A 122 23.22 -17.51 7.54
CA LYS A 122 22.79 -18.89 7.82
C LYS A 122 21.63 -19.34 6.94
N VAL A 123 21.21 -18.51 5.99
CA VAL A 123 20.09 -18.82 5.10
C VAL A 123 20.62 -19.50 3.85
N GLU A 124 20.24 -20.75 3.70
CA GLU A 124 20.48 -21.55 2.50
C GLU A 124 19.22 -21.57 1.65
N ARG A 125 19.38 -21.38 0.35
CA ARG A 125 18.30 -21.53 -0.62
C ARG A 125 17.97 -23.01 -0.81
N SER A 126 16.81 -23.29 -1.39
CA SER A 126 16.37 -24.66 -1.73
C SER A 126 17.30 -25.38 -2.71
N ASP A 127 18.13 -24.64 -3.45
CA ASP A 127 19.15 -25.17 -4.36
C ASP A 127 20.51 -25.45 -3.67
N GLY A 128 20.61 -25.24 -2.35
CA GLY A 128 21.84 -25.40 -1.58
C GLY A 128 22.81 -24.21 -1.66
N THR A 129 22.50 -23.17 -2.44
CA THR A 129 23.33 -21.96 -2.49
C THR A 129 23.04 -21.07 -1.29
N HIS A 130 24.06 -20.39 -0.76
CA HIS A 130 23.85 -19.40 0.28
C HIS A 130 23.33 -18.09 -0.33
N VAL A 131 22.46 -17.40 0.40
CA VAL A 131 22.15 -16.00 0.08
C VAL A 131 23.45 -15.21 0.26
N ALA A 132 23.85 -14.43 -0.75
CA ALA A 132 25.17 -13.80 -0.76
C ALA A 132 25.41 -12.97 0.51
N VAL A 133 26.64 -13.02 1.02
CA VAL A 133 27.02 -12.40 2.29
C VAL A 133 26.85 -10.87 2.19
N PHE A 134 25.90 -10.32 2.94
CA PHE A 134 25.73 -8.88 3.08
C PHE A 134 26.88 -8.30 3.90
N ARG A 135 27.87 -7.70 3.22
CA ARG A 135 28.93 -6.95 3.91
C ARG A 135 28.35 -5.60 4.35
N VAL A 136 28.47 -5.28 5.63
CA VAL A 136 28.12 -3.95 6.15
C VAL A 136 29.11 -2.94 5.59
N LEU A 137 28.62 -1.99 4.79
CA LEU A 137 29.44 -0.94 4.19
C LEU A 137 29.37 0.34 5.04
N PRO A 138 30.39 1.22 4.94
CA PRO A 138 30.32 2.55 5.53
C PRO A 138 29.16 3.34 4.94
N TYR A 139 28.49 4.17 5.75
CA TYR A 139 27.36 5.01 5.32
C TYR A 139 27.63 5.83 4.06
N LYS A 140 28.87 6.34 3.89
CA LYS A 140 29.27 7.11 2.71
C LYS A 140 29.20 6.30 1.41
N GLU A 141 29.55 5.02 1.47
CA GLU A 141 29.53 4.13 0.29
C GLU A 141 28.11 3.68 -0.04
N GLU A 142 27.26 3.49 0.96
CA GLU A 142 25.83 3.23 0.76
C GLU A 142 25.13 4.42 0.09
N LEU A 143 25.34 5.65 0.61
CA LEU A 143 24.79 6.86 0.00
C LEU A 143 25.30 7.07 -1.42
N ARG A 144 26.57 6.77 -1.68
CA ARG A 144 27.13 6.80 -3.03
C ARG A 144 26.45 5.77 -3.93
N GLY A 145 26.20 4.56 -3.45
CA GLY A 145 25.50 3.52 -4.20
C GLY A 145 24.07 3.93 -4.57
N VAL A 146 23.34 4.56 -3.65
CA VAL A 146 22.01 5.15 -3.92
C VAL A 146 22.11 6.22 -5.00
N TRP A 147 23.08 7.13 -4.89
CA TRP A 147 23.30 8.19 -5.87
C TRP A 147 23.64 7.67 -7.27
N GLU A 148 24.47 6.63 -7.36
CA GLU A 148 24.80 5.97 -8.61
C GLU A 148 23.58 5.25 -9.21
N ALA A 149 22.77 4.58 -8.38
CA ALA A 149 21.53 3.95 -8.81
C ALA A 149 20.51 4.97 -9.36
N LEU A 150 20.42 6.17 -8.77
CA LEU A 150 19.54 7.24 -9.25
C LEU A 150 19.98 7.86 -10.58
N LYS A 151 21.20 7.58 -11.06
CA LYS A 151 21.68 8.01 -12.38
C LYS A 151 21.41 6.99 -13.48
N GLU A 152 21.09 5.74 -13.11
CA GLU A 152 20.82 4.67 -14.06
C GLU A 152 19.49 4.96 -14.78
N PRO A 153 19.47 5.12 -16.12
CA PRO A 153 18.25 5.48 -16.85
C PRO A 153 17.09 4.50 -16.62
N ARG A 154 17.40 3.22 -16.44
CA ARG A 154 16.41 2.17 -16.15
C ARG A 154 15.72 2.39 -14.80
N ILE A 155 16.48 2.84 -13.78
CA ILE A 155 15.94 3.13 -12.46
C ILE A 155 15.11 4.40 -12.51
N ILE A 156 15.59 5.45 -13.19
CA ILE A 156 14.85 6.71 -13.36
C ILE A 156 13.46 6.47 -13.97
N ALA A 157 13.37 5.64 -15.02
CA ALA A 157 12.09 5.26 -15.62
C ALA A 157 11.15 4.58 -14.61
N MET A 158 11.69 3.74 -13.73
CA MET A 158 10.91 3.06 -12.69
C MET A 158 10.52 3.97 -11.52
N LEU A 159 11.19 5.12 -11.31
CA LEU A 159 10.78 6.09 -10.28
C LEU A 159 9.37 6.64 -10.59
N VAL A 160 9.09 6.95 -11.86
CA VAL A 160 7.79 7.46 -12.28
C VAL A 160 6.68 6.44 -11.99
N VAL A 161 6.95 5.16 -12.28
CA VAL A 161 6.04 4.05 -11.97
C VAL A 161 5.84 3.94 -10.46
N SER A 162 6.93 3.95 -9.70
CA SER A 162 6.93 3.81 -8.23
C SER A 162 6.08 4.87 -7.54
N VAL A 163 6.13 6.15 -7.95
CA VAL A 163 5.31 7.22 -7.36
C VAL A 163 3.81 6.88 -7.42
N CYS A 164 3.34 6.34 -8.54
CA CYS A 164 1.92 6.08 -8.78
C CYS A 164 1.42 4.76 -8.17
N THR A 165 2.31 3.87 -7.74
CA THR A 165 1.92 2.53 -7.25
C THR A 165 1.00 2.55 -6.04
N GLU A 166 1.14 3.55 -5.17
CA GLU A 166 0.37 3.67 -3.93
C GLU A 166 -0.88 4.56 -4.08
N PHE A 167 -1.14 5.10 -5.28
CA PHE A 167 -2.30 5.98 -5.50
C PHE A 167 -3.65 5.29 -5.24
N PRO A 168 -3.88 4.03 -5.67
CA PRO A 168 -5.13 3.33 -5.38
C PRO A 168 -5.45 3.28 -3.88
N VAL A 169 -4.46 2.98 -3.02
CA VAL A 169 -4.69 2.86 -1.57
C VAL A 169 -4.91 4.20 -0.89
N ALA A 170 -4.47 5.31 -1.49
CA ALA A 170 -4.76 6.65 -0.99
C ALA A 170 -6.16 7.14 -1.42
N ILE A 171 -6.52 6.91 -2.68
CA ILE A 171 -7.70 7.49 -3.32
C ILE A 171 -8.95 6.67 -3.04
N MET A 172 -8.87 5.34 -3.10
CA MET A 172 -10.05 4.48 -2.97
C MET A 172 -10.79 4.68 -1.64
N PRO A 173 -10.12 4.72 -0.47
CA PRO A 173 -10.82 4.96 0.80
C PRO A 173 -11.56 6.29 0.86
N ILE A 174 -11.03 7.33 0.20
CA ILE A 174 -11.65 8.65 0.11
C ILE A 174 -12.95 8.58 -0.69
N LEU A 175 -12.92 7.94 -1.86
CA LEU A 175 -14.12 7.71 -2.69
C LEU A 175 -15.15 6.84 -1.97
N ASN A 176 -14.67 5.81 -1.27
CA ASN A 176 -15.51 4.94 -0.47
C ASN A 176 -16.24 5.76 0.61
N ALA A 177 -15.51 6.65 1.28
CA ALA A 177 -16.04 7.53 2.31
C ALA A 177 -17.06 8.57 1.81
N HIS A 178 -16.86 9.09 0.60
CA HIS A 178 -17.74 10.07 -0.01
C HIS A 178 -19.06 9.47 -0.50
N TYR A 179 -19.02 8.27 -1.11
CA TYR A 179 -20.19 7.71 -1.80
C TYR A 179 -21.02 6.71 -0.99
N PHE A 180 -20.38 5.85 -0.19
CA PHE A 180 -21.05 4.71 0.44
C PHE A 180 -21.40 4.96 1.91
N SER A 181 -22.42 4.25 2.40
CA SER A 181 -22.82 4.24 3.81
C SER A 181 -21.71 3.66 4.71
N LEU A 182 -21.74 3.94 6.02
CA LEU A 182 -20.73 3.41 6.96
C LEU A 182 -20.61 1.88 6.91
N ARG A 183 -21.76 1.19 6.82
CA ARG A 183 -21.84 -0.28 6.73
C ARG A 183 -21.26 -0.78 5.40
N ALA A 184 -21.68 -0.19 4.29
CA ALA A 184 -21.17 -0.51 2.97
C ALA A 184 -19.67 -0.25 2.84
N ARG A 185 -19.16 0.85 3.38
CA ARG A 185 -17.72 1.19 3.37
C ARG A 185 -16.86 0.13 4.03
N ALA A 186 -17.28 -0.33 5.21
CA ALA A 186 -16.54 -1.32 5.97
C ALA A 186 -16.52 -2.68 5.24
N LEU A 187 -17.64 -3.08 4.62
CA LEU A 187 -17.68 -4.27 3.76
C LEU A 187 -16.78 -4.12 2.53
N ASN A 188 -16.85 -2.96 1.86
CA ASN A 188 -16.06 -2.66 0.68
C ASN A 188 -14.56 -2.79 1.00
N SER A 189 -14.09 -2.25 2.12
CA SER A 189 -12.69 -2.35 2.56
C SER A 189 -12.23 -3.80 2.74
N VAL A 190 -13.06 -4.66 3.35
CA VAL A 190 -12.75 -6.10 3.47
C VAL A 190 -12.60 -6.74 2.10
N LEU A 191 -13.59 -6.53 1.23
CA LEU A 191 -13.63 -7.21 -0.06
C LEU A 191 -12.54 -6.70 -1.02
N PHE A 192 -12.13 -5.43 -0.89
CA PHE A 192 -10.98 -4.89 -1.59
C PHE A 192 -9.69 -5.62 -1.24
N ASP A 193 -9.45 -5.87 0.05
CA ASP A 193 -8.27 -6.63 0.50
C ASP A 193 -8.34 -8.10 0.07
N VAL A 194 -9.55 -8.69 0.05
CA VAL A 194 -9.77 -10.06 -0.45
C VAL A 194 -9.40 -10.20 -1.92
N MET A 195 -9.53 -9.13 -2.73
CA MET A 195 -9.13 -9.19 -4.15
C MET A 195 -7.63 -9.44 -4.35
N PHE A 196 -6.80 -9.25 -3.33
CA PHE A 196 -5.36 -9.56 -3.38
C PHE A 196 -5.12 -11.08 -3.48
N LEU A 197 -5.98 -11.89 -2.86
CA LEU A 197 -5.82 -13.36 -2.78
C LEU A 197 -5.85 -14.04 -4.15
N PRO A 198 -6.81 -13.75 -5.06
CA PRO A 198 -6.79 -14.31 -6.41
C PRO A 198 -5.84 -13.57 -7.36
N SER A 199 -5.70 -12.25 -7.21
CA SER A 199 -4.96 -11.45 -8.19
C SER A 199 -3.44 -11.63 -8.09
N ALA A 200 -2.88 -11.77 -6.88
CA ALA A 200 -1.44 -11.91 -6.72
C ALA A 200 -0.91 -13.25 -7.30
N PRO A 201 -1.48 -14.43 -7.00
CA PRO A 201 -1.06 -15.69 -7.61
C PRO A 201 -1.32 -15.75 -9.12
N ALA A 202 -2.44 -15.20 -9.59
CA ALA A 202 -2.74 -15.15 -11.02
C ALA A 202 -1.69 -14.34 -11.78
N PHE A 203 -1.30 -13.18 -11.24
CA PHE A 203 -0.30 -12.33 -11.86
C PHE A 203 1.13 -12.87 -11.70
N MET A 204 1.43 -13.54 -10.59
CA MET A 204 2.67 -14.30 -10.41
C MET A 204 2.84 -15.38 -11.47
N TYR A 205 1.78 -16.11 -11.79
CA TYR A 205 1.82 -17.14 -12.83
C TYR A 205 2.19 -16.53 -14.20
N LEU A 206 1.65 -15.35 -14.53
CA LEU A 206 1.99 -14.59 -15.74
C LEU A 206 3.48 -14.20 -15.77
N LEU A 207 4.03 -13.78 -14.62
CA LEU A 207 5.43 -13.31 -14.52
C LEU A 207 6.45 -14.46 -14.57
N ASP A 208 6.26 -15.49 -13.74
CA ASP A 208 7.29 -16.51 -13.48
C ASP A 208 7.03 -17.84 -14.21
N ARG A 209 5.76 -18.24 -14.41
CA ARG A 209 5.39 -19.62 -14.77
C ARG A 209 4.92 -19.82 -16.21
N LEU A 210 4.75 -18.76 -17.00
CA LEU A 210 4.46 -18.89 -18.43
C LEU A 210 5.58 -19.66 -19.16
N PRO A 211 5.26 -20.50 -20.18
CA PRO A 211 6.23 -21.32 -20.90
C PRO A 211 7.13 -20.54 -21.88
N PHE A 212 7.16 -19.21 -21.76
CA PHE A 212 7.91 -18.32 -22.65
C PHE A 212 9.21 -17.84 -21.99
N GLY A 213 10.16 -17.34 -22.78
CA GLY A 213 11.36 -16.68 -22.26
C GLY A 213 11.03 -15.41 -21.44
N ARG A 214 11.91 -15.03 -20.50
CA ARG A 214 11.71 -13.92 -19.55
C ARG A 214 11.19 -12.64 -20.18
N THR A 215 11.82 -12.16 -21.26
CA THR A 215 11.43 -10.93 -21.94
C THR A 215 10.00 -11.00 -22.45
N LYS A 216 9.62 -12.13 -23.05
CA LYS A 216 8.26 -12.34 -23.57
C LYS A 216 7.23 -12.42 -22.44
N ARG A 217 7.55 -13.09 -21.33
CA ARG A 217 6.69 -13.11 -20.12
C ARG A 217 6.48 -11.72 -19.55
N GLY A 218 7.55 -10.94 -19.41
CA GLY A 218 7.49 -9.56 -18.93
C GLY A 218 6.64 -8.67 -19.84
N LEU A 219 6.80 -8.77 -21.16
CA LEU A 219 6.00 -8.00 -22.12
C LEU A 219 4.52 -8.41 -22.12
N ILE A 220 4.21 -9.70 -22.03
CA ILE A 220 2.83 -10.18 -21.89
C ILE A 220 2.22 -9.66 -20.59
N SER A 221 2.93 -9.79 -19.48
CA SER A 221 2.47 -9.34 -18.16
C SER A 221 2.27 -7.82 -18.14
N LEU A 222 3.15 -7.05 -18.77
CA LEU A 222 3.01 -5.62 -18.94
C LEU A 222 1.79 -5.25 -19.80
N GLY A 223 1.54 -5.98 -20.88
CA GLY A 223 0.35 -5.79 -21.72
C GLY A 223 -0.94 -6.02 -20.93
N VAL A 224 -1.02 -7.14 -20.21
CA VAL A 224 -2.17 -7.45 -19.33
C VAL A 224 -2.35 -6.39 -18.26
N ALA A 225 -1.26 -6.00 -17.58
CA ALA A 225 -1.30 -4.96 -16.56
C ALA A 225 -1.79 -3.63 -17.12
N THR A 226 -1.30 -3.23 -18.29
CA THR A 226 -1.69 -1.96 -18.93
C THR A 226 -3.18 -1.95 -19.24
N VAL A 227 -3.72 -3.02 -19.81
CA VAL A 227 -5.17 -3.12 -20.09
C VAL A 227 -5.97 -3.00 -18.80
N VAL A 228 -5.64 -3.79 -17.77
CA VAL A 228 -6.36 -3.76 -16.48
C VAL A 228 -6.31 -2.37 -15.84
N MET A 229 -5.13 -1.74 -15.79
CA MET A 229 -4.96 -0.43 -15.18
C MET A 229 -5.71 0.66 -15.97
N VAL A 230 -5.51 0.73 -17.29
CA VAL A 230 -6.12 1.77 -18.13
C VAL A 230 -7.64 1.65 -18.10
N THR A 231 -8.19 0.44 -18.24
CA THR A 231 -9.64 0.23 -18.17
C THR A 231 -10.20 0.68 -16.82
N ALA A 232 -9.61 0.26 -15.70
CA ALA A 232 -10.11 0.63 -14.38
C ALA A 232 -10.02 2.15 -14.09
N TRP A 233 -8.90 2.79 -14.45
CA TRP A 233 -8.74 4.24 -14.28
C TRP A 233 -9.69 5.05 -15.17
N ILE A 234 -9.89 4.64 -16.43
CA ILE A 234 -10.86 5.28 -17.32
C ILE A 234 -12.28 5.11 -16.75
N SER A 235 -12.65 3.89 -16.35
CA SER A 235 -13.96 3.64 -15.73
C SER A 235 -14.18 4.49 -14.48
N LEU A 236 -13.15 4.67 -13.66
CA LEU A 236 -13.22 5.55 -12.49
C LEU A 236 -13.44 7.02 -12.87
N ILE A 237 -12.64 7.54 -13.80
CA ILE A 237 -12.75 8.93 -14.24
C ILE A 237 -14.12 9.18 -14.86
N CYS A 238 -14.58 8.27 -15.73
CA CYS A 238 -15.92 8.35 -16.32
C CYS A 238 -17.00 8.37 -15.25
N TRP A 239 -16.93 7.49 -14.25
CA TRP A 239 -17.91 7.46 -13.16
C TRP A 239 -17.90 8.76 -12.34
N VAL A 240 -16.72 9.23 -11.92
CA VAL A 240 -16.57 10.45 -11.12
C VAL A 240 -17.01 11.71 -11.87
N CYS A 241 -16.76 11.78 -13.18
CA CYS A 241 -17.08 12.95 -14.00
C CYS A 241 -18.54 12.99 -14.46
N ILE A 242 -19.18 11.84 -14.71
CA ILE A 242 -20.50 11.75 -15.36
C ILE A 242 -21.60 11.47 -14.33
N SER A 243 -21.30 10.76 -13.25
CA SER A 243 -22.33 10.30 -12.31
C SER A 243 -22.91 11.44 -11.47
N HIS A 244 -24.19 11.75 -11.68
CA HIS A 244 -24.94 12.68 -10.82
C HIS A 244 -25.02 12.20 -9.37
N THR A 245 -25.09 10.89 -9.13
CA THR A 245 -25.15 10.32 -7.78
C THR A 245 -23.80 10.40 -7.08
N PHE A 246 -22.68 10.42 -7.81
CA PHE A 246 -21.37 10.69 -7.21
C PHE A 246 -21.21 12.16 -6.84
N ALA A 247 -21.72 13.06 -7.69
CA ALA A 247 -21.70 14.50 -7.42
C ALA A 247 -22.56 14.88 -6.22
N ASN A 248 -23.72 14.25 -6.05
CA ASN A 248 -24.65 14.47 -4.94
C ASN A 248 -25.07 13.11 -4.35
N PRO A 249 -24.25 12.51 -3.46
CA PRO A 249 -24.61 11.25 -2.83
C PRO A 249 -25.81 11.43 -1.89
N PRO A 250 -26.66 10.40 -1.72
CA PRO A 250 -27.79 10.47 -0.79
C PRO A 250 -27.32 10.69 0.65
N LEU A 251 -28.17 11.33 1.46
CA LEU A 251 -27.94 11.51 2.90
C LEU A 251 -27.73 10.14 3.57
N GLY A 252 -26.55 9.94 4.17
CA GLY A 252 -26.16 8.65 4.76
C GLY A 252 -25.37 7.72 3.84
N GLY A 253 -25.17 8.09 2.57
CA GLY A 253 -24.43 7.31 1.58
C GLY A 253 -25.22 6.13 1.02
N VAL A 254 -24.72 5.52 -0.05
CA VAL A 254 -25.33 4.33 -0.68
C VAL A 254 -25.05 3.08 0.16
N ASP A 255 -26.10 2.39 0.62
CA ASP A 255 -25.99 1.14 1.36
C ASP A 255 -25.91 -0.07 0.42
N TRP A 256 -25.44 -1.22 0.91
CA TRP A 256 -25.35 -2.44 0.09
C TRP A 256 -26.71 -2.98 -0.37
N SER A 257 -27.80 -2.52 0.26
CA SER A 257 -29.16 -2.92 -0.06
C SER A 257 -29.75 -2.08 -1.20
N ASP A 258 -29.08 -0.99 -1.58
CA ASP A 258 -29.56 -0.06 -2.60
C ASP A 258 -29.21 -0.54 -4.01
N ALA A 259 -30.10 -0.27 -4.96
CA ALA A 259 -29.90 -0.64 -6.37
C ALA A 259 -28.65 -0.01 -7.00
N ASN A 260 -28.21 1.16 -6.49
CA ASN A 260 -27.05 1.89 -7.01
C ASN A 260 -25.71 1.42 -6.43
N TYR A 261 -25.71 0.41 -5.55
CA TYR A 261 -24.49 -0.09 -4.91
C TYR A 261 -23.57 -0.84 -5.87
N ALA A 262 -24.13 -1.77 -6.66
CA ALA A 262 -23.36 -2.81 -7.34
C ALA A 262 -22.31 -2.28 -8.33
N GLY A 263 -22.64 -1.27 -9.14
CA GLY A 263 -21.72 -0.74 -10.17
C GLY A 263 -20.47 -0.08 -9.56
N PRO A 264 -20.62 0.97 -8.73
CA PRO A 264 -19.53 1.60 -8.00
C PRO A 264 -18.76 0.62 -7.11
N PHE A 265 -19.45 -0.37 -6.54
CA PHE A 265 -18.82 -1.40 -5.72
C PHE A 265 -17.88 -2.30 -6.54
N VAL A 266 -18.31 -2.80 -7.70
CA VAL A 266 -17.46 -3.60 -8.59
C VAL A 266 -16.25 -2.79 -9.06
N LEU A 267 -16.47 -1.52 -9.39
CA LEU A 267 -15.39 -0.59 -9.74
C LEU A 267 -14.40 -0.47 -8.57
N TYR A 268 -14.86 -0.26 -7.34
CA TYR A 268 -14.02 -0.22 -6.16
C TYR A 268 -13.18 -1.50 -5.98
N LEU A 269 -13.81 -2.68 -6.12
CA LEU A 269 -13.09 -3.96 -6.03
C LEU A 269 -12.04 -4.14 -7.11
N SER A 270 -12.30 -3.67 -8.34
CA SER A 270 -11.34 -3.75 -9.44
C SER A 270 -10.02 -3.04 -9.10
N PHE A 271 -10.06 -1.99 -8.26
CA PHE A 271 -8.85 -1.29 -7.82
C PHE A 271 -7.98 -2.11 -6.88
N GLY A 272 -8.53 -3.12 -6.18
CA GLY A 272 -7.72 -4.07 -5.42
C GLY A 272 -6.85 -4.93 -6.36
N ILE A 273 -7.40 -5.31 -7.50
CA ILE A 273 -6.68 -6.01 -8.57
C ILE A 273 -5.63 -5.08 -9.20
N VAL A 274 -6.01 -3.84 -9.53
CA VAL A 274 -5.10 -2.82 -10.09
C VAL A 274 -3.91 -2.60 -9.17
N PHE A 275 -4.14 -2.41 -7.87
CA PHE A 275 -3.07 -2.20 -6.90
C PHE A 275 -2.09 -3.39 -6.88
N THR A 276 -2.62 -4.61 -6.82
CA THR A 276 -1.83 -5.84 -6.81
C THR A 276 -0.99 -5.97 -8.09
N VAL A 277 -1.63 -5.86 -9.25
CA VAL A 277 -0.97 -6.00 -10.56
C VAL A 277 0.13 -4.94 -10.74
N HIS A 278 -0.15 -3.68 -10.38
CA HIS A 278 0.80 -2.59 -10.49
C HIS A 278 2.03 -2.78 -9.58
N GLN A 279 1.81 -3.22 -8.33
CA GLN A 279 2.89 -3.53 -7.40
C GLN A 279 3.74 -4.71 -7.90
N LEU A 280 3.11 -5.82 -8.32
CA LEU A 280 3.84 -7.02 -8.74
C LEU A 280 4.68 -6.78 -10.00
N ILE A 281 4.14 -6.15 -11.05
CA ILE A 281 4.91 -5.88 -12.27
C ILE A 281 6.09 -4.93 -11.99
N GLY A 282 5.87 -3.91 -11.16
CA GLY A 282 6.88 -2.92 -10.81
C GLY A 282 8.02 -3.52 -10.00
N MET A 283 7.68 -4.23 -8.91
CA MET A 283 8.67 -4.92 -8.07
C MET A 283 9.41 -6.01 -8.84
N TRP A 284 8.71 -6.81 -9.65
CA TRP A 284 9.34 -7.86 -10.46
C TRP A 284 10.31 -7.28 -11.49
N THR A 285 9.94 -6.18 -12.15
CA THR A 285 10.81 -5.50 -13.11
C THR A 285 12.06 -4.97 -12.42
N MET A 286 11.93 -4.29 -11.28
CA MET A 286 13.09 -3.81 -10.50
C MET A 286 13.98 -4.96 -10.00
N ALA A 287 13.36 -6.03 -9.49
CA ALA A 287 14.06 -7.17 -8.93
C ALA A 287 14.81 -7.97 -10.01
N THR A 288 14.40 -7.91 -11.28
CA THR A 288 15.06 -8.62 -12.39
C THR A 288 16.19 -7.83 -13.07
N LEU A 289 16.40 -6.56 -12.72
CA LEU A 289 17.47 -5.74 -13.29
C LEU A 289 18.87 -6.21 -12.88
N THR A 290 19.01 -6.86 -11.73
CA THR A 290 20.28 -7.36 -11.21
C THR A 290 20.08 -8.55 -10.28
N ASN A 291 21.06 -9.44 -10.22
CA ASN A 291 21.11 -10.55 -9.26
C ASN A 291 22.08 -10.28 -8.11
N ASP A 292 22.72 -9.11 -8.08
CA ASP A 292 23.59 -8.69 -6.97
C ASP A 292 22.72 -8.26 -5.77
N PRO A 293 22.74 -8.99 -4.64
CA PRO A 293 21.94 -8.66 -3.45
C PRO A 293 22.18 -7.26 -2.90
N ARG A 294 23.39 -6.71 -3.05
CA ARG A 294 23.70 -5.34 -2.63
C ARG A 294 22.90 -4.33 -3.44
N LYS A 295 22.96 -4.44 -4.78
CA LYS A 295 22.22 -3.54 -5.67
C LYS A 295 20.71 -3.72 -5.51
N LEU A 296 20.24 -4.95 -5.30
CA LEU A 296 18.83 -5.22 -5.01
C LEU A 296 18.34 -4.56 -3.73
N GLY A 297 19.15 -4.54 -2.67
CA GLY A 297 18.84 -3.80 -1.45
C GLY A 297 18.67 -2.30 -1.70
N ILE A 298 19.58 -1.70 -2.46
CA ILE A 298 19.50 -0.28 -2.85
C ILE A 298 18.24 -0.01 -3.70
N TYR A 299 17.96 -0.87 -4.69
CA TYR A 299 16.80 -0.75 -5.57
C TYR A 299 15.49 -0.88 -4.80
N GLY A 300 15.42 -1.81 -3.85
CA GLY A 300 14.25 -1.98 -2.96
C GLY A 300 14.01 -0.76 -2.09
N GLY A 301 15.08 -0.18 -1.54
CA GLY A 301 15.02 1.06 -0.76
C GLY A 301 14.54 2.25 -1.57
N ILE A 302 15.06 2.43 -2.80
CA ILE A 302 14.63 3.48 -3.71
C ILE A 302 13.14 3.30 -4.07
N TRP A 303 12.74 2.09 -4.48
CA TRP A 303 11.35 1.78 -4.80
C TRP A 303 10.42 2.12 -3.64
N ARG A 304 10.72 1.64 -2.42
CA ARG A 304 9.85 1.91 -1.27
C ARG A 304 9.81 3.39 -0.89
N GLY A 305 10.95 4.07 -0.92
CA GLY A 305 11.05 5.49 -0.58
C GLY A 305 10.23 6.37 -1.51
N ILE A 306 10.31 6.11 -2.82
CA ILE A 306 9.60 6.88 -3.84
C ILE A 306 8.09 6.58 -3.83
N SER A 307 7.71 5.31 -3.70
CA SER A 307 6.30 4.92 -3.50
C SER A 307 5.71 5.59 -2.25
N GLY A 308 6.45 5.64 -1.13
CA GLY A 308 6.05 6.36 0.08
C GLY A 308 5.92 7.87 -0.13
N GLY A 309 6.82 8.46 -0.93
CA GLY A 309 6.72 9.86 -1.36
C GLY A 309 5.45 10.14 -2.18
N GLY A 310 5.09 9.25 -3.10
CA GLY A 310 3.84 9.34 -3.86
C GLY A 310 2.60 9.30 -2.95
N LEU A 311 2.59 8.40 -1.97
CA LEU A 311 1.53 8.31 -0.97
C LEU A 311 1.41 9.61 -0.14
N CYS A 312 2.55 10.21 0.24
CA CYS A 312 2.59 11.50 0.94
C CYS A 312 1.95 12.62 0.10
N ILE A 313 2.22 12.67 -1.20
CA ILE A 313 1.60 13.65 -2.11
C ILE A 313 0.08 13.49 -2.12
N CYS A 314 -0.44 12.26 -2.21
CA CYS A 314 -1.88 12.01 -2.16
C CYS A 314 -2.52 12.48 -0.85
N PHE A 315 -1.92 12.17 0.29
CA PHE A 315 -2.44 12.62 1.58
C PHE A 315 -2.34 14.14 1.76
N ALA A 316 -1.26 14.76 1.28
CA ALA A 316 -1.12 16.22 1.29
C ALA A 316 -2.19 16.91 0.43
N MET A 317 -2.48 16.37 -0.77
CA MET A 317 -3.57 16.87 -1.62
C MET A 317 -4.94 16.73 -0.94
N SER A 318 -5.18 15.59 -0.27
CA SER A 318 -6.42 15.37 0.47
C SER A 318 -6.56 16.33 1.67
N ALA A 319 -5.47 16.57 2.41
CA ALA A 319 -5.45 17.54 3.51
C ALA A 319 -5.63 18.99 3.02
N GLY A 320 -5.16 19.31 1.82
CA GLY A 320 -5.38 20.60 1.17
C GLY A 320 -6.79 20.79 0.58
N HIS A 321 -7.72 19.86 0.81
CA HIS A 321 -9.09 19.88 0.28
C HIS A 321 -9.16 20.04 -1.25
N VAL A 322 -8.18 19.51 -1.98
CA VAL A 322 -8.22 19.49 -3.45
C VAL A 322 -9.45 18.68 -3.89
N SER A 323 -10.29 19.27 -4.74
CA SER A 323 -11.53 18.63 -5.20
C SER A 323 -11.24 17.24 -5.78
N TYR A 324 -12.11 16.28 -5.52
CA TYR A 324 -12.01 14.91 -6.06
C TYR A 324 -11.86 14.88 -7.59
N LYS A 325 -12.39 15.89 -8.30
CA LYS A 325 -12.21 16.03 -9.76
C LYS A 325 -10.78 16.39 -10.17
N TYR A 326 -10.02 17.05 -9.31
CA TYR A 326 -8.65 17.51 -9.56
C TYR A 326 -7.58 16.61 -8.92
N VAL A 327 -7.94 15.76 -7.94
CA VAL A 327 -7.03 14.73 -7.41
C VAL A 327 -6.59 13.74 -8.50
N HIS A 328 -7.34 13.63 -9.60
CA HIS A 328 -7.07 12.74 -10.73
C HIS A 328 -6.44 13.41 -11.96
N VAL A 329 -6.37 14.74 -12.02
CA VAL A 329 -5.97 15.48 -13.24
C VAL A 329 -4.97 16.58 -12.87
N ILE A 330 -3.79 16.52 -13.48
CA ILE A 330 -2.69 17.50 -13.38
C ILE A 330 -3.25 18.95 -13.41
N PRO A 331 -2.84 19.83 -12.48
CA PRO A 331 -3.52 21.11 -12.27
C PRO A 331 -3.22 22.10 -13.41
N ARG A 332 -4.26 22.67 -14.02
CA ARG A 332 -4.18 24.01 -14.62
C ARG A 332 -4.33 25.05 -13.51
N PRO A 333 -3.66 26.21 -13.61
CA PRO A 333 -3.59 27.18 -12.53
C PRO A 333 -4.96 27.80 -12.24
N LEU A 334 -5.31 27.84 -10.96
CA LEU A 334 -6.52 28.46 -10.43
C LEU A 334 -6.41 29.98 -10.58
N VAL A 335 -7.29 30.56 -11.40
CA VAL A 335 -7.62 31.98 -11.34
C VAL A 335 -8.67 32.17 -10.23
N ASP A 336 -8.22 32.85 -9.18
CA ASP A 336 -8.95 33.66 -8.18
C ASP A 336 -10.44 33.31 -7.88
N SER A 337 -10.69 32.76 -6.69
CA SER A 337 -11.87 33.16 -5.91
C SER A 337 -11.60 33.03 -4.40
N ARG A 338 -11.88 34.14 -3.71
CA ARG A 338 -11.46 34.51 -2.36
C ARG A 338 -12.23 33.79 -1.24
N LYS A 339 -11.47 33.49 -0.17
CA LYS A 339 -11.78 33.32 1.27
C LYS A 339 -12.53 32.05 1.74
N PRO A 340 -11.96 31.28 2.69
CA PRO A 340 -12.66 30.20 3.40
C PRO A 340 -13.46 30.77 4.59
N LYS A 341 -14.73 30.38 4.69
CA LYS A 341 -15.49 30.41 5.96
C LYS A 341 -15.25 29.07 6.66
N PHE A 342 -14.65 29.13 7.85
CA PHE A 342 -14.66 28.05 8.81
C PHE A 342 -16.09 27.90 9.35
N GLU A 343 -16.76 26.81 9.04
CA GLU A 343 -17.88 26.31 9.86
C GLU A 343 -17.61 24.84 10.15
N ALA A 344 -17.35 24.57 11.42
CA ALA A 344 -17.26 23.24 12.00
C ALA A 344 -18.68 22.69 12.21
N GLN A 345 -18.93 21.48 11.74
CA GLN A 345 -20.02 20.61 12.17
C GLN A 345 -19.43 19.19 12.20
N VAL A 346 -18.97 18.74 13.37
CA VAL A 346 -19.70 17.91 14.36
C VAL A 346 -20.19 16.61 13.76
#